data_AF-W4FQK0-F1
#
_entry.id   AF-W4FQK0-F1
#
_cell.length_a   1.000
_cell.length_b   1.000
_cell.length_c   1.000
_cell.angle_alpha   90.00
_cell.angle_beta   90.00
_cell.angle_gamma   90.00
#
_symmetry.space_group_name_H-M   'P 1'
#
loop_
_entity.id
_entity.type
_entity.pdbx_description
1 polymer ?
#
loop_
_entity_poly.entity_id
_entity_poly.type
_entity_poly.pdbx_seq_one_letter_code
_entity_poly.pdbx_strand_id
1 'polypeptide(L)'
;MADKKAAGVVVKCDEVSKNQIWREHLKKELLMEGPSTPFQFNPKTLSSVTPKPTMMKPSDFSRTDPVGSTSNEVAEKVKQNVKKPQEISAVPMTEAQKVGWAHDQAWKNGRGAVSKRWYRGRGSTDVTEFAENYCTMAGCSPFADKSTR
;
A
#
# COMPACT_ATOMS: atom_id res chain seq x y z
N MET A 1 -28.59 -10.90 -33.70
CA MET A 1 -28.26 -9.71 -34.51
C MET A 1 -26.95 -9.17 -33.98
N ALA A 2 -25.95 -9.03 -34.84
CA ALA A 2 -24.53 -8.98 -34.51
C ALA A 2 -24.08 -7.70 -33.77
N ASP A 3 -23.27 -7.90 -32.71
CA ASP A 3 -22.44 -6.87 -32.10
C ASP A 3 -21.42 -6.36 -33.12
N LYS A 4 -21.71 -5.20 -33.72
CA LYS A 4 -20.74 -4.46 -34.52
C LYS A 4 -19.70 -3.89 -33.56
N LYS A 5 -18.52 -4.52 -33.54
CA LYS A 5 -17.28 -3.97 -33.01
C LYS A 5 -17.16 -2.50 -33.44
N ALA A 6 -17.14 -1.59 -32.48
CA ALA A 6 -16.80 -0.20 -32.70
C ALA A 6 -15.36 -0.15 -33.23
N ALA A 7 -15.21 -0.12 -34.55
CA ALA A 7 -13.97 0.22 -35.21
C ALA A 7 -13.65 1.66 -34.79
N GLY A 8 -12.68 1.80 -33.87
CA GLY A 8 -12.23 3.09 -33.38
C GLY A 8 -11.73 3.92 -34.55
N VAL A 9 -12.55 4.85 -35.00
CA VAL A 9 -12.12 5.93 -35.88
C VAL A 9 -11.11 6.72 -35.07
N VAL A 10 -9.83 6.63 -35.44
CA VAL A 10 -8.81 7.54 -34.93
C VAL A 10 -9.15 8.91 -35.50
N VAL A 11 -9.93 9.68 -34.74
CA VAL A 11 -10.20 11.08 -35.04
C VAL A 11 -8.82 11.76 -35.01
N LYS A 12 -8.32 12.18 -36.17
CA LYS A 12 -7.15 13.05 -36.24
C LYS A 12 -7.52 14.32 -35.50
N CYS A 13 -7.09 14.46 -34.25
CA CYS A 13 -7.29 15.67 -33.48
C CYS A 13 -6.59 16.82 -34.22
N ASP A 14 -7.37 17.83 -34.57
CA ASP A 14 -6.85 19.08 -35.13
C ASP A 14 -5.86 19.73 -34.15
N GLU A 15 -4.89 20.47 -34.67
CA GLU A 15 -3.85 21.16 -33.89
C GLU A 15 -4.51 22.08 -32.84
N VAL A 16 -5.63 22.72 -33.22
CA VAL A 16 -6.44 23.57 -32.32
C VAL A 16 -7.02 22.77 -31.17
N SER A 17 -7.53 21.55 -31.42
CA SER A 17 -8.07 20.67 -30.39
C SER A 17 -6.98 20.20 -29.42
N LYS A 18 -5.78 19.88 -29.93
CA LYS A 18 -4.62 19.54 -29.07
C LYS A 18 -4.23 20.70 -28.17
N ASN A 19 -4.17 21.91 -28.73
CA ASN A 19 -3.85 23.12 -27.96
C ASN A 19 -4.92 23.41 -26.89
N GLN A 20 -6.19 23.13 -27.18
CA GLN A 20 -7.26 23.28 -26.20
C GLN A 20 -7.15 22.25 -25.06
N ILE A 21 -6.86 20.98 -25.37
CA ILE A 21 -6.62 19.93 -24.37
C ILE A 21 -5.42 20.29 -23.49
N TRP A 22 -4.35 20.81 -24.09
CA TRP A 22 -3.16 21.25 -23.37
C TRP A 22 -3.45 22.40 -22.41
N ARG A 23 -4.20 23.41 -22.87
CA ARG A 23 -4.65 24.53 -22.02
C ARG A 23 -5.53 24.07 -20.86
N GLU A 24 -6.40 23.10 -21.09
CA GLU A 24 -7.21 22.50 -20.02
C GLU A 24 -6.36 21.75 -18.99
N HIS A 25 -5.33 21.01 -19.45
CA HIS A 25 -4.41 20.30 -18.56
C HIS A 25 -3.66 21.28 -17.66
N LEU A 26 -3.05 22.33 -18.24
CA LEU A 26 -2.34 23.36 -17.47
C LEU A 26 -3.25 24.09 -16.48
N LYS A 27 -4.51 24.37 -16.85
CA LYS A 27 -5.49 24.95 -15.91
C LYS A 27 -5.79 24.03 -14.75
N LYS A 28 -5.95 22.71 -15.00
CA LYS A 28 -6.23 21.72 -13.97
C LYS A 28 -5.02 21.52 -13.06
N GLU A 29 -3.82 21.47 -13.62
CA GLU A 29 -2.57 21.39 -12.85
C GLU A 29 -2.41 22.61 -11.93
N LEU A 30 -2.63 23.83 -12.44
CA LEU A 30 -2.55 25.05 -11.62
C LEU A 30 -3.62 25.09 -10.50
N LEU A 31 -4.81 24.55 -10.74
CA LEU A 31 -5.87 24.41 -9.74
C LEU A 31 -5.57 23.31 -8.71
N MET A 32 -4.83 22.28 -9.12
CA MET A 32 -4.44 21.12 -8.31
C MET A 32 -3.14 21.33 -7.52
N GLU A 33 -2.29 22.27 -7.95
CA GLU A 33 -1.29 22.92 -7.12
C GLU A 33 -1.99 23.72 -6.02
N GLY A 34 -2.58 23.01 -5.07
CA GLY A 34 -2.90 23.59 -3.78
C GLY A 34 -1.62 24.18 -3.19
N PRO A 35 -1.72 25.23 -2.35
CA PRO A 35 -0.55 25.76 -1.67
C PRO A 35 0.19 24.60 -1.02
N SER A 36 1.51 24.52 -1.25
CA SER A 36 2.41 23.64 -0.49
C SER A 36 2.22 24.00 0.98
N THR A 37 1.24 23.37 1.63
CA THR A 37 0.89 23.71 3.00
C THR A 37 2.12 23.30 3.82
N PRO A 38 2.78 24.24 4.50
CA PRO A 38 3.80 23.84 5.47
C PRO A 38 3.08 22.91 6.43
N PHE A 39 3.55 21.67 6.58
CA PHE A 39 2.94 20.67 7.45
C PHE A 39 2.70 21.28 8.83
N GLN A 40 1.47 21.74 9.08
CA GLN A 40 1.08 22.36 10.34
C GLN A 40 0.61 21.24 11.25
N PHE A 41 1.51 20.76 12.11
CA PHE A 41 1.13 19.91 13.21
C PHE A 41 0.39 20.75 14.26
N ASN A 42 -0.85 20.37 14.56
CA ASN A 42 -1.58 20.95 15.69
C ASN A 42 -1.09 20.29 16.98
N PRO A 43 -0.34 21.00 17.85
CA PRO A 43 0.20 20.40 19.07
C PRO A 43 -0.88 19.97 20.07
N LYS A 44 -2.12 20.47 19.92
CA LYS A 44 -3.25 20.10 20.78
C LYS A 44 -3.84 18.72 20.45
N THR A 45 -3.64 18.23 19.23
CA THR A 45 -4.10 16.90 18.80
C THR A 45 -3.03 15.83 18.95
N LEU A 46 -1.83 16.19 19.43
CA LEU A 46 -0.74 15.24 19.65
C LEU A 46 -0.91 14.52 20.99
N SER A 47 -1.04 13.20 20.95
CA SER A 47 -0.95 12.36 22.15
C SER A 47 0.51 11.97 22.40
N SER A 48 1.08 12.38 23.53
CA SER A 48 2.39 11.88 23.97
C SER A 48 2.23 10.42 24.40
N VAL A 49 2.89 9.50 23.69
CA VAL A 49 2.86 8.06 24.00
C VAL A 49 3.70 7.74 25.23
N THR A 50 4.76 8.51 25.45
CA THR A 50 5.61 8.38 26.63
C THR A 50 5.20 9.40 27.70
N PRO A 51 5.20 9.03 28.99
CA PRO A 51 5.06 10.01 30.07
C PRO A 51 6.21 11.02 30.02
N LYS A 52 5.96 12.25 30.50
CA LYS A 52 7.01 13.28 30.56
C LYS A 52 8.14 12.82 31.49
N PRO A 53 9.42 13.10 31.17
CA PRO A 53 10.56 12.69 32.00
C PRO A 53 10.45 13.16 33.46
N THR A 54 9.81 14.30 33.69
CA THR A 54 9.58 14.88 35.02
C THR A 54 8.57 14.10 35.88
N MET A 55 7.80 13.19 35.28
CA MET A 55 6.75 12.42 35.96
C MET A 55 7.20 11.01 36.37
N MET A 56 8.40 10.56 35.99
CA MET A 56 8.95 9.27 36.39
C MET A 56 10.15 9.46 37.30
N LYS A 57 10.24 8.68 38.38
CA LYS A 57 11.45 8.66 39.22
C LYS A 57 12.47 7.72 38.58
N PRO A 58 13.79 8.00 38.66
CA PRO A 58 14.83 7.10 38.13
C PRO A 58 14.75 5.66 38.69
N SER A 59 14.19 5.49 39.88
CA SER A 59 13.93 4.20 40.52
C SER A 59 12.85 3.35 39.83
N ASP A 60 12.02 3.94 38.98
CA ASP A 60 10.93 3.24 38.30
C ASP A 60 11.43 2.46 37.07
N PHE A 61 12.64 2.77 36.57
CA PHE A 61 13.26 2.09 35.42
C PHE A 61 13.86 0.71 35.76
N SER A 62 14.13 0.41 37.03
CA SER A 62 14.68 -0.88 37.47
C SER A 62 13.61 -1.93 37.75
N ARG A 63 12.32 -1.55 37.71
CA ARG A 63 11.20 -2.46 37.95
C ARG A 63 10.87 -3.24 36.68
N THR A 64 11.30 -4.50 36.64
CA THR A 64 10.93 -5.49 35.61
C THR A 64 9.57 -6.14 35.91
N ASP A 65 8.61 -5.38 36.42
CA ASP A 65 7.25 -5.89 36.63
C ASP A 65 6.35 -5.37 35.51
N PRO A 66 5.64 -6.24 34.76
CA PRO A 66 4.77 -5.81 33.69
C PRO A 66 3.53 -5.16 34.32
N VAL A 67 3.54 -3.83 34.45
CA VAL A 67 2.37 -3.06 34.84
C VAL A 67 1.34 -3.17 33.71
N GLY A 68 0.46 -4.18 33.83
CA GLY A 68 -0.54 -4.61 32.86
C GLY A 68 -1.71 -3.65 32.62
N SER A 69 -1.47 -2.34 32.66
CA SER A 69 -2.51 -1.34 32.35
C SER A 69 -2.04 -0.32 31.29
N THR A 70 -0.78 0.13 31.35
CA THR A 70 -0.27 1.14 30.40
C THR A 70 0.15 0.55 29.05
N SER A 71 0.60 -0.71 29.01
CA SER A 71 0.96 -1.38 27.74
C SER A 71 -0.25 -1.59 26.83
N ASN A 72 -1.42 -1.85 27.41
CA ASN A 72 -2.65 -2.07 26.66
C ASN A 72 -3.15 -0.77 26.02
N GLU A 73 -3.17 0.36 26.75
CA GLU A 73 -3.57 1.64 26.19
C GLU A 73 -2.64 2.11 25.06
N VAL A 74 -1.33 1.91 25.20
CA VAL A 74 -0.37 2.23 24.14
C VAL A 74 -0.57 1.33 22.94
N ALA A 75 -0.74 0.01 23.15
CA ALA A 75 -1.01 -0.93 22.07
C ALA A 75 -2.33 -0.63 21.35
N GLU A 76 -3.37 -0.21 22.07
CA GLU A 76 -4.65 0.21 21.51
C GLU A 76 -4.53 1.50 20.70
N LYS A 77 -3.81 2.51 21.19
CA LYS A 77 -3.55 3.75 20.45
C LYS A 77 -2.72 3.50 19.19
N VAL A 78 -1.73 2.61 19.25
CA VAL A 78 -0.97 2.18 18.07
C VAL A 78 -1.88 1.47 17.07
N LYS A 79 -2.76 0.55 17.52
CA LYS A 79 -3.73 -0.14 16.65
C LYS A 79 -4.73 0.83 16.01
N GLN A 80 -5.15 1.89 16.71
CA GLN A 80 -6.04 2.91 16.15
C GLN A 80 -5.43 3.65 14.95
N ASN A 81 -4.11 3.87 14.95
CA ASN A 81 -3.41 4.49 13.83
C ASN A 81 -3.20 3.55 12.62
N VAL A 82 -3.42 2.23 12.79
CA VAL A 82 -3.20 1.20 11.76
C VAL A 82 -4.52 0.69 11.17
N LYS A 83 -5.66 1.30 11.55
CA LYS A 83 -6.97 0.90 11.03
C LYS A 83 -7.04 1.05 9.53
N LYS A 84 -7.64 0.06 8.87
CA LYS A 84 -7.88 0.13 7.42
C LYS A 84 -8.92 1.22 7.12
N PRO A 85 -8.85 1.88 5.95
CA PRO A 85 -9.84 2.90 5.57
C PRO A 85 -11.31 2.46 5.68
N GLN A 86 -11.58 1.18 5.41
CA GLN A 86 -12.90 0.54 5.52
C GLN A 86 -13.44 0.46 6.95
N GLU A 87 -12.56 0.48 7.96
CA GLU A 87 -12.94 0.46 9.38
C GLU A 87 -13.20 1.88 9.91
N ILE A 88 -12.66 2.89 9.23
CA ILE A 88 -12.77 4.30 9.61
C ILE A 88 -14.03 4.92 9.00
N SER A 89 -14.37 4.54 7.77
CA SER A 89 -15.48 5.12 7.01
C SER A 89 -16.28 4.03 6.30
N ALA A 90 -17.60 4.21 6.21
CA ALA A 90 -18.46 3.24 5.54
C ALA A 90 -18.32 3.25 4.01
N VAL A 91 -17.90 4.37 3.44
CA VAL A 91 -17.83 4.64 1.99
C VAL A 91 -16.46 5.26 1.67
N PRO A 92 -15.84 4.96 0.52
CA PRO A 92 -14.56 5.55 0.15
C PRO A 92 -14.68 7.07 0.03
N MET A 93 -13.82 7.80 0.75
CA MET A 93 -13.81 9.27 0.74
C MET A 93 -13.03 9.84 -0.45
N THR A 94 -12.06 9.09 -0.99
CA THR A 94 -11.25 9.52 -2.13
C THR A 94 -11.39 8.57 -3.32
N GLU A 95 -11.05 9.06 -4.52
CA GLU A 95 -11.10 8.23 -5.73
C GLU A 95 -10.13 7.06 -5.67
N ALA A 96 -8.93 7.28 -5.12
CA ALA A 96 -7.96 6.22 -4.89
C ALA A 96 -8.50 5.13 -3.95
N GLN A 97 -9.28 5.51 -2.92
CA GLN A 97 -9.92 4.55 -2.02
C GLN A 97 -11.02 3.74 -2.70
N LYS A 98 -11.70 4.25 -3.74
CA LYS A 98 -12.70 3.47 -4.49
C LYS A 98 -12.08 2.21 -5.10
N VAL A 99 -10.83 2.31 -5.57
CA VAL A 99 -10.10 1.18 -6.14
C VAL A 99 -9.76 0.18 -5.04
N GLY A 100 -10.33 -1.02 -5.14
CA GLY A 100 -10.09 -2.09 -4.16
C GLY A 100 -10.89 -1.95 -2.85
N TRP A 101 -11.81 -0.98 -2.74
CA TRP A 101 -12.62 -0.79 -1.52
C TRP A 101 -13.36 -2.05 -1.07
N ALA A 102 -13.93 -2.80 -2.01
CA ALA A 102 -14.66 -4.03 -1.74
C ALA A 102 -13.79 -5.31 -1.88
N HIS A 103 -12.47 -5.17 -2.02
CA HIS A 103 -11.58 -6.28 -2.31
C HIS A 103 -11.62 -7.36 -1.22
N ASP A 104 -11.49 -6.97 0.05
CA ASP A 104 -11.45 -7.92 1.17
C ASP A 104 -12.79 -8.68 1.33
N GLN A 105 -13.91 -7.96 1.18
CA GLN A 105 -15.25 -8.58 1.20
C GLN A 105 -15.45 -9.55 0.02
N ALA A 106 -15.01 -9.17 -1.20
CA ALA A 106 -15.11 -10.02 -2.37
C ALA A 106 -14.24 -11.29 -2.26
N TRP A 107 -13.07 -11.20 -1.62
CA TRP A 107 -12.20 -12.34 -1.36
C TRP A 107 -12.78 -13.31 -0.33
N LYS A 108 -13.33 -12.79 0.77
CA LYS A 108 -13.98 -13.58 1.83
C LYS A 108 -15.27 -14.25 1.34
N ASN A 109 -16.06 -13.56 0.52
CA ASN A 109 -17.41 -14.01 0.13
C ASN A 109 -17.45 -14.86 -1.16
N GLY A 110 -16.32 -15.44 -1.59
CA GLY A 110 -16.35 -16.50 -2.61
C GLY A 110 -15.23 -16.48 -3.64
N ARG A 111 -14.55 -15.34 -3.86
CA ARG A 111 -13.41 -15.34 -4.80
C ARG A 111 -12.27 -16.23 -4.32
N GLY A 112 -12.05 -16.37 -3.00
CA GLY A 112 -11.04 -17.29 -2.47
C GLY A 112 -11.31 -18.76 -2.82
N ALA A 113 -12.57 -19.22 -2.70
CA ALA A 113 -12.93 -20.60 -2.99
C ALA A 113 -12.87 -20.91 -4.50
N VAL A 114 -13.39 -20.00 -5.33
CA VAL A 114 -13.33 -20.13 -6.80
C VAL A 114 -11.89 -20.04 -7.30
N SER A 115 -11.11 -19.08 -6.78
CA SER A 115 -9.69 -18.93 -7.12
C SER A 115 -8.92 -20.20 -6.76
N LYS A 116 -9.06 -20.76 -5.55
CA LYS A 116 -8.37 -22.02 -5.18
C LYS A 116 -8.70 -23.20 -6.12
N ARG A 117 -9.95 -23.28 -6.61
CA ARG A 117 -10.36 -24.35 -7.52
C ARG A 117 -9.61 -24.30 -8.84
N TRP A 118 -9.41 -23.10 -9.40
CA TRP A 118 -8.89 -22.91 -10.77
C TRP A 118 -7.47 -22.38 -10.83
N TYR A 119 -6.98 -21.75 -9.76
CA TYR A 119 -5.63 -21.21 -9.67
C TYR A 119 -4.64 -22.37 -9.62
N ARG A 120 -3.83 -22.44 -10.66
CA ARG A 120 -2.66 -23.30 -10.75
C ARG A 120 -1.49 -22.38 -11.04
N GLY A 121 -0.94 -21.80 -9.98
CA GLY A 121 0.31 -21.04 -10.09
C GLY A 121 1.39 -21.96 -10.67
N ARG A 122 2.28 -21.39 -11.49
CA ARG A 122 3.52 -22.09 -11.84
C ARG A 122 4.32 -22.26 -10.55
N GLY A 123 4.27 -23.44 -9.97
CA GLY A 123 5.15 -23.82 -8.86
C GLY A 123 6.57 -24.01 -9.37
N SER A 124 7.54 -23.91 -8.47
CA SER A 124 8.85 -24.52 -8.71
C SER A 124 8.65 -26.01 -8.95
N THR A 125 9.29 -26.52 -9.99
CA THR A 125 9.49 -27.95 -10.21
C THR A 125 10.73 -28.41 -9.44
N ASP A 126 10.84 -29.71 -9.17
CA ASP A 126 12.00 -30.30 -8.49
C ASP A 126 13.33 -29.88 -9.13
N VAL A 127 13.34 -29.72 -10.46
CA VAL A 127 14.51 -29.26 -11.22
C VAL A 127 14.87 -27.82 -10.89
N THR A 128 13.87 -26.93 -10.83
CA THR A 128 14.10 -25.52 -10.48
C THR A 128 14.48 -25.34 -9.02
N GLU A 129 13.91 -26.15 -8.12
CA GLU A 129 14.25 -26.14 -6.69
C GLU A 129 15.67 -26.68 -6.47
N PHE A 130 16.05 -27.75 -7.16
CA PHE A 130 17.43 -28.26 -7.15
C PHE A 130 18.42 -27.22 -7.68
N ALA A 131 18.11 -26.54 -8.79
CA ALA A 131 18.98 -25.51 -9.36
C ALA A 131 19.17 -24.33 -8.40
N GLU A 132 18.11 -23.91 -7.71
CA GLU A 132 18.15 -22.83 -6.71
C GLU A 132 18.98 -23.26 -5.48
N ASN A 133 18.75 -24.47 -4.97
CA ASN A 133 19.52 -25.05 -3.87
C ASN A 133 21.01 -25.25 -4.22
N TYR A 134 21.31 -25.64 -5.46
CA TYR A 134 22.68 -25.76 -5.94
C TYR A 134 23.39 -24.40 -6.03
N CYS A 135 22.72 -23.39 -6.58
CA CYS A 135 23.29 -22.04 -6.68
C CYS A 135 23.48 -21.38 -5.31
N THR A 136 22.58 -21.64 -4.35
CA THR A 136 22.71 -21.15 -2.97
C THR A 136 23.84 -21.84 -2.22
N MET A 137 23.99 -23.17 -2.37
CA MET A 137 25.09 -23.93 -1.77
C MET A 137 26.46 -23.56 -2.38
N ALA A 138 26.54 -23.40 -3.69
CA ALA A 138 27.78 -23.06 -4.39
C ALA A 138 28.14 -21.56 -4.30
N GLY A 139 27.23 -20.72 -3.79
CA GLY A 139 27.38 -19.26 -3.71
C GLY A 139 27.47 -18.56 -5.07
N CYS A 140 27.33 -19.30 -6.16
CA CYS A 140 27.35 -18.81 -7.54
C CYS A 140 26.64 -19.80 -8.46
N SER A 141 26.08 -19.28 -9.55
CA SER A 141 25.59 -20.15 -10.62
C SER A 141 26.79 -20.84 -11.29
N PRO A 142 26.68 -22.13 -11.68
CA PRO A 142 27.72 -22.82 -12.43
C PRO A 142 28.04 -22.18 -13.78
N PHE A 143 27.16 -21.29 -14.27
CA PHE A 143 27.35 -20.50 -15.49
C PHE A 143 27.80 -19.05 -15.22
N ALA A 144 28.07 -18.69 -13.96
CA ALA A 144 28.60 -17.37 -13.63
C ALA A 144 30.03 -17.25 -14.16
N ASP A 145 30.27 -16.23 -14.99
CA ASP A 145 31.59 -15.99 -15.57
C ASP A 145 32.57 -15.58 -14.46
N LYS A 146 33.55 -16.46 -14.22
CA LYS A 146 34.56 -16.29 -13.16
C LYS A 146 35.63 -15.25 -13.54
N SER A 147 35.58 -14.70 -14.76
CA SER A 147 36.54 -13.71 -15.26
C SER A 147 36.44 -12.33 -14.60
N THR A 148 35.36 -12.06 -13.86
CA THR A 148 35.06 -10.73 -13.27
C THR A 148 35.26 -10.66 -11.75
N ARG A 149 35.95 -11.63 -11.14
CA ARG A 149 36.23 -11.65 -9.68
C ARG A 149 37.69 -11.40 -9.35
#